data_AF-A0AAD4TDK5-F1
#
_entry.id   AF-A0AAD4TDK5-F1
#
_cell.length_a   1.000
_cell.length_b   1.000
_cell.length_c   1.000
_cell.angle_alpha   90.00
_cell.angle_beta   90.00
_cell.angle_gamma   90.00
#
_symmetry.space_group_name_H-M   'P 1'
#
loop_
_entity.id
_entity.type
_entity.pdbx_description
1 polymer ?
#
loop_
_entity_poly.entity_id
_entity_poly.type
_entity_poly.pdbx_seq_one_letter_code
_entity_poly.pdbx_strand_id
1 'polypeptide(L)'
;MKMLSLWVLSLGFVSFVVYSKDWVLVEAGFEGFKFAQEEAIFHVDGVPSTSDSSDPKMVDLTLIQGATDKGAVCLDGTVPGYHLDRGFGSGANSWLIQLEGGGWCNTIRNCVYRQTTRRGSSKFMEKKILFTGILSDKAEQNP
;
A
#
# COMPACT_ATOMS: atom_id res chain seq x y z
N MET A 1 -62.90 -30.45 21.23
CA MET A 1 -62.59 -29.86 22.56
C MET A 1 -61.12 -29.47 22.53
N LYS A 2 -60.84 -28.17 22.39
CA LYS A 2 -60.38 -27.29 23.49
C LYS A 2 -58.94 -27.65 23.89
N MET A 3 -57.95 -26.76 23.94
CA MET A 3 -57.96 -25.30 23.80
C MET A 3 -56.50 -24.84 23.65
N LEU A 4 -56.33 -23.79 22.86
CA LEU A 4 -55.21 -22.86 22.86
C LEU A 4 -54.98 -22.28 24.28
N SER A 5 -53.74 -22.16 24.74
CA SER A 5 -53.33 -21.23 25.81
C SER A 5 -51.83 -20.95 25.65
N LEU A 6 -51.41 -19.90 24.95
CA LEU A 6 -51.33 -18.51 25.44
C LEU A 6 -50.89 -18.43 26.90
N TRP A 7 -49.58 -18.22 27.08
CA TRP A 7 -49.03 -17.45 28.19
C TRP A 7 -48.06 -16.43 27.59
N VAL A 8 -48.58 -15.24 27.33
CA VAL A 8 -47.79 -14.02 27.20
C VAL A 8 -47.70 -13.40 28.59
N LEU A 9 -46.56 -12.78 28.86
CA LEU A 9 -46.29 -11.70 29.82
C LEU A 9 -45.35 -12.06 30.97
N SER A 10 -44.09 -11.63 30.80
CA SER A 10 -43.34 -10.82 31.78
C SER A 10 -41.92 -10.67 31.23
N LEU A 11 -41.66 -9.65 30.40
CA LEU A 11 -40.96 -8.43 30.81
C LEU A 11 -39.61 -8.69 31.49
N GLY A 12 -38.53 -8.33 30.79
CA GLY A 12 -37.24 -8.05 31.41
C GLY A 12 -36.14 -9.04 31.08
N PHE A 13 -35.64 -8.99 29.84
CA PHE A 13 -34.20 -9.11 29.66
C PHE A 13 -33.75 -7.97 28.79
N VAL A 14 -33.35 -6.92 29.50
CA VAL A 14 -32.63 -5.74 29.02
C VAL A 14 -31.65 -6.20 27.95
N SER A 15 -31.86 -5.71 26.73
CA SER A 15 -30.85 -5.78 25.68
C SER A 15 -29.57 -5.19 26.26
N PHE A 16 -28.65 -6.07 26.64
CA PHE A 16 -27.29 -5.73 27.01
C PHE A 16 -26.58 -5.39 25.69
N VAL A 17 -26.99 -4.27 25.10
CA VAL A 17 -26.19 -3.53 24.12
C VAL A 17 -25.01 -3.03 24.93
N VAL A 18 -23.95 -3.83 24.92
CA VAL A 18 -22.63 -3.40 25.39
C VAL A 18 -22.23 -2.25 24.49
N TYR A 19 -22.55 -1.05 24.95
CA TYR A 19 -21.98 0.18 24.45
C TYR A 19 -20.49 0.11 24.84
N SER A 20 -19.65 -0.34 23.91
CA SER A 20 -18.20 -0.22 24.05
C SER A 20 -17.88 1.27 24.17
N LYS A 21 -17.71 1.71 25.42
CA LYS A 21 -17.09 2.97 25.76
C LYS A 21 -15.60 2.82 25.50
N ASP A 22 -15.19 3.10 24.27
CA ASP A 22 -13.84 3.52 23.91
C ASP A 22 -13.91 4.25 22.55
N TRP A 23 -14.58 5.41 22.57
CA TRP A 23 -14.43 6.39 21.50
C TRP A 23 -13.34 7.37 21.93
N VAL A 24 -12.13 7.17 21.42
CA VAL A 24 -11.07 8.18 21.51
C VAL A 24 -11.40 9.25 20.46
N LEU A 25 -11.85 10.40 20.94
CA LEU A 25 -11.90 11.62 20.15
C LEU A 25 -10.45 12.09 19.96
N VAL A 26 -9.90 11.90 18.75
CA VAL A 26 -8.65 12.56 18.35
C VAL A 26 -9.03 13.95 17.86
N GLU A 27 -8.97 14.93 18.75
CA GLU A 27 -9.04 16.35 18.39
C GLU A 27 -7.77 16.75 17.63
N ALA A 28 -7.98 17.50 16.56
CA ALA A 28 -6.94 18.11 15.76
C ALA A 28 -6.20 19.19 16.57
N GLY A 29 -4.90 18.98 16.80
CA GLY A 29 -3.97 19.97 17.30
C GLY A 29 -2.83 20.16 16.30
N PHE A 30 -2.96 21.19 15.45
CA PHE A 30 -1.88 21.71 14.62
C PHE A 30 -1.02 22.62 15.50
N GLU A 31 0.14 22.15 15.93
CA GLU A 31 1.20 22.96 16.55
C GLU A 31 2.52 22.61 15.84
N GLY A 32 3.27 23.65 15.51
CA GLY A 32 4.20 23.69 14.38
C GLY A 32 5.38 22.71 14.45
N PHE A 33 5.65 22.08 13.31
CA PHE A 33 6.92 21.43 13.02
C PHE A 33 8.06 22.46 13.01
N LYS A 34 8.83 22.51 14.10
CA LYS A 34 10.18 23.09 14.08
C LYS A 34 11.15 22.00 13.63
N PHE A 35 11.65 22.10 12.41
CA PHE A 35 12.80 21.32 11.97
C PHE A 35 14.06 21.92 12.60
N ALA A 36 14.56 21.30 13.66
CA ALA A 36 15.95 21.46 14.07
C ALA A 36 16.76 20.37 13.35
N GLN A 37 17.61 20.80 12.43
CA GLN A 37 18.61 19.95 11.79
C GLN A 37 19.76 19.77 12.78
N GLU A 38 19.86 18.59 13.38
CA GLU A 38 21.04 18.19 14.13
C GLU A 38 21.76 17.10 13.32
N GLU A 39 22.82 17.51 12.63
CA GLU A 39 23.75 16.59 12.02
C GLU A 39 24.66 16.03 13.12
N ALA A 40 24.44 14.77 13.48
CA ALA A 40 25.39 14.00 14.27
C ALA A 40 26.04 12.95 13.35
N ILE A 41 27.25 13.25 12.87
CA ILE A 41 28.14 12.27 12.26
C ILE A 41 28.69 11.41 13.41
N PHE A 42 28.22 10.17 13.52
CA PHE A 42 28.75 9.19 14.46
C PHE A 42 29.90 8.43 13.79
N HIS A 43 31.13 8.67 14.24
CA HIS A 43 32.31 7.89 13.85
C HIS A 43 32.47 6.74 14.84
N VAL A 44 32.28 5.50 14.38
CA VAL A 44 32.61 4.30 15.15
C VAL A 44 33.77 3.59 14.47
N ASP A 45 34.93 3.67 15.11
CA ASP A 45 36.05 2.81 14.79
C ASP A 45 35.74 1.38 15.25
N GLY A 46 35.73 0.43 14.30
CA GLY A 46 35.98 -0.98 14.57
C GLY A 46 34.80 -1.84 15.02
N VAL A 47 33.88 -2.14 14.11
CA VAL A 47 33.00 -3.33 14.15
C VAL A 47 33.04 -3.99 12.77
N PRO A 48 33.13 -5.34 12.64
CA PRO A 48 33.10 -5.98 11.33
C PRO A 48 31.78 -5.62 10.67
N SER A 49 31.84 -4.98 9.50
CA SER A 49 30.70 -4.56 8.71
C SER A 49 29.92 -5.80 8.23
N THR A 50 28.99 -6.28 9.04
CA THR A 50 27.77 -6.88 8.49
C THR A 50 27.05 -5.74 7.78
N SER A 51 26.99 -5.83 6.46
CA SER A 51 26.37 -4.85 5.57
C SER A 51 24.87 -4.74 5.84
N ASP A 52 24.51 -4.05 6.92
CA ASP A 52 23.15 -3.60 7.13
C ASP A 52 23.05 -2.24 6.44
N SER A 53 22.87 -2.29 5.12
CA SER A 53 22.72 -1.09 4.31
C SER A 53 21.45 -0.40 4.74
N SER A 54 21.60 0.68 5.51
CA SER A 54 20.51 1.57 5.91
C SER A 54 19.83 2.25 4.72
N ASP A 55 20.35 2.07 3.50
CA ASP A 55 19.81 2.68 2.30
C ASP A 55 18.38 2.21 1.97
N PRO A 56 17.52 3.14 1.52
CA PRO A 56 16.17 2.83 1.05
C PRO A 56 16.22 1.97 -0.23
N LYS A 57 15.49 0.85 -0.24
CA LYS A 57 15.45 -0.08 -1.38
C LYS A 57 14.68 0.51 -2.57
N MET A 58 15.42 1.08 -3.51
CA MET A 58 14.89 1.60 -4.78
C MET A 58 14.82 0.48 -5.82
N VAL A 59 13.64 0.28 -6.40
CA VAL A 59 13.37 -0.81 -7.36
C VAL A 59 13.09 -0.25 -8.74
N ASP A 60 13.83 -0.74 -9.74
CA ASP A 60 13.75 -0.28 -11.13
C ASP A 60 12.48 -0.73 -11.85
N LEU A 61 12.00 0.11 -12.78
CA LEU A 61 10.91 -0.23 -13.70
C LEU A 61 11.39 -1.20 -14.77
N THR A 62 10.70 -2.34 -14.89
CA THR A 62 10.89 -3.31 -15.97
C THR A 62 9.70 -3.25 -16.92
N LEU A 63 9.96 -3.00 -18.21
CA LEU A 63 8.92 -3.04 -19.25
C LEU A 63 8.70 -4.48 -19.75
N ILE A 64 7.43 -4.84 -19.95
CA ILE A 64 7.05 -6.20 -20.39
C ILE A 64 7.34 -6.34 -21.89
N GLN A 65 8.39 -7.09 -22.22
CA GLN A 65 8.76 -7.38 -23.60
C GLN A 65 7.69 -8.25 -24.28
N GLY A 66 7.37 -7.93 -25.55
CA GLY A 66 6.36 -8.65 -26.33
C GLY A 66 4.91 -8.46 -25.86
N ALA A 67 4.64 -7.50 -24.96
CA ALA A 67 3.27 -7.22 -24.50
C ALA A 67 2.37 -6.72 -25.65
N THR A 68 2.92 -5.90 -26.55
CA THR A 68 2.20 -5.37 -27.71
C THR A 68 1.73 -6.48 -28.65
N ASP A 69 2.54 -7.53 -28.85
CA ASP A 69 2.18 -8.68 -29.70
C ASP A 69 0.96 -9.44 -29.17
N LYS A 70 0.69 -9.32 -27.85
CA LYS A 70 -0.47 -9.90 -27.17
C LYS A 70 -1.63 -8.91 -27.01
N GLY A 71 -1.51 -7.68 -27.54
CA GLY A 71 -2.49 -6.61 -27.37
C GLY A 71 -2.55 -6.00 -25.96
N ALA A 72 -1.59 -6.29 -25.10
CA ALA A 72 -1.53 -5.73 -23.75
C ALA A 72 -0.78 -4.40 -23.77
N VAL A 73 -1.51 -3.29 -23.61
CA VAL A 73 -0.96 -1.92 -23.69
C VAL A 73 -1.57 -1.01 -22.62
N CYS A 74 -0.86 0.09 -22.32
CA CYS A 74 -1.38 1.22 -21.57
C CYS A 74 -2.40 2.02 -22.40
N LEU A 75 -3.03 3.04 -21.80
CA LEU A 75 -4.04 3.87 -22.47
C LEU A 75 -3.51 4.58 -23.72
N ASP A 76 -2.23 4.96 -23.74
CA ASP A 76 -1.58 5.61 -24.90
C ASP A 76 -0.95 4.61 -25.90
N GLY A 77 -1.15 3.31 -25.71
CA GLY A 77 -0.58 2.26 -26.55
C GLY A 77 0.85 1.84 -26.20
N THR A 78 1.49 2.45 -25.20
CA THR A 78 2.83 2.01 -24.74
C THR A 78 2.78 0.67 -24.00
N VAL A 79 3.93 0.00 -23.91
CA VAL A 79 4.04 -1.27 -23.19
C VAL A 79 3.89 -1.08 -21.69
N PRO A 80 3.15 -1.95 -20.98
CA PRO A 80 3.07 -1.92 -19.52
C PRO A 80 4.41 -2.33 -18.88
N GLY A 81 4.53 -2.07 -17.57
CA GLY A 81 5.72 -2.43 -16.79
C GLY A 81 5.40 -2.74 -15.33
N TYR A 82 6.40 -3.24 -14.61
CA TYR A 82 6.34 -3.57 -13.20
C TYR A 82 7.67 -3.26 -12.50
N HIS A 83 7.64 -3.09 -11.18
CA HIS A 83 8.82 -3.04 -10.33
C HIS A 83 8.95 -4.40 -9.62
N LEU A 84 10.13 -5.00 -9.63
CA LEU A 84 10.36 -6.33 -9.04
C LEU A 84 11.59 -6.32 -8.15
N ASP A 85 11.37 -6.66 -6.88
CA ASP A 85 12.42 -7.08 -5.97
C ASP A 85 12.34 -8.59 -5.77
N ARG A 86 13.48 -9.28 -5.81
CA ARG A 86 13.50 -10.75 -5.75
C ARG A 86 13.57 -11.19 -4.29
N GLY A 87 12.62 -12.02 -3.89
CA GLY A 87 12.63 -12.66 -2.57
C GLY A 87 13.88 -13.51 -2.35
N PHE A 88 14.26 -13.67 -1.09
CA PHE A 88 15.41 -14.44 -0.63
C PHE A 88 15.03 -15.40 0.50
N GLY A 89 15.91 -16.35 0.82
CA GLY A 89 15.67 -17.31 1.90
C GLY A 89 14.35 -18.07 1.75
N SER A 90 13.53 -18.10 2.79
CA SER A 90 12.20 -18.72 2.78
C SER A 90 11.19 -18.03 1.86
N GLY A 91 11.41 -16.75 1.55
CA GLY A 91 10.56 -15.95 0.66
C GLY A 91 10.86 -16.12 -0.83
N ALA A 92 11.91 -16.86 -1.22
CA ALA A 92 12.35 -16.98 -2.61
C ALA A 92 11.28 -17.54 -3.58
N ASN A 93 10.34 -18.34 -3.07
CA ASN A 93 9.24 -18.93 -3.84
C ASN A 93 7.87 -18.32 -3.52
N SER A 94 7.84 -17.25 -2.72
CA SER A 94 6.62 -16.55 -2.34
C SER A 94 6.48 -15.28 -3.19
N TRP A 95 5.27 -15.00 -3.66
CA TRP A 95 5.00 -13.84 -4.50
C TRP A 95 4.00 -12.91 -3.82
N LEU A 96 4.35 -11.62 -3.76
CA LEU A 96 3.45 -10.54 -3.38
C LEU A 96 3.25 -9.63 -4.60
N ILE A 97 2.00 -9.50 -5.05
CA ILE A 97 1.65 -8.69 -6.22
C ILE A 97 0.82 -7.50 -5.74
N GLN A 98 1.41 -6.31 -5.83
CA GLN A 98 0.71 -5.05 -5.53
C GLN A 98 0.24 -4.41 -6.84
N LEU A 99 -1.07 -4.17 -6.95
CA LEU A 99 -1.67 -3.44 -8.07
C LEU A 99 -1.82 -1.97 -7.67
N GLU A 100 -1.14 -1.06 -8.37
CA GLU A 100 -1.23 0.37 -8.08
C GLU A 100 -2.66 0.90 -8.33
N GLY A 101 -3.19 1.70 -7.41
CA GLY A 101 -4.52 2.31 -7.51
C GLY A 101 -4.56 3.59 -8.35
N GLY A 102 -5.34 4.59 -7.91
CA GLY A 102 -5.37 5.92 -8.51
C GLY A 102 -6.58 6.27 -9.38
N GLY A 103 -7.72 5.59 -9.16
CA GLY A 103 -8.98 5.86 -9.83
C GLY A 103 -9.02 5.50 -11.31
N TRP A 104 -10.11 5.84 -11.98
CA TRP A 104 -10.37 5.54 -13.40
C TRP A 104 -10.79 6.78 -14.21
N CYS A 105 -10.76 6.68 -15.54
CA CYS A 105 -11.38 7.65 -16.45
C CYS A 105 -12.65 7.03 -17.06
N ASN A 106 -13.71 7.83 -17.25
CA ASN A 106 -15.02 7.35 -17.68
C ASN A 106 -15.60 8.09 -18.90
N THR A 107 -14.88 9.07 -19.44
CA THR A 107 -15.25 9.77 -20.68
C THR A 107 -14.04 9.80 -21.60
N ILE A 108 -14.29 9.87 -22.93
CA ILE A 108 -13.21 9.98 -23.93
C ILE A 108 -12.29 11.15 -23.57
N ARG A 109 -12.86 12.32 -23.26
CA ARG A 109 -12.10 13.52 -22.87
C ARG A 109 -11.17 13.27 -21.67
N ASN A 110 -11.69 12.64 -20.62
CA ASN A 110 -10.90 12.37 -19.42
C ASN A 110 -9.82 11.30 -19.66
N CYS A 111 -10.09 10.29 -20.49
CA CYS A 111 -9.12 9.26 -20.82
C CYS A 111 -8.01 9.80 -21.74
N VAL A 112 -8.34 10.65 -22.71
CA VAL A 112 -7.35 11.34 -23.56
C VAL A 112 -6.43 12.23 -22.74
N TYR A 113 -6.95 12.89 -21.70
CA TYR A 113 -6.09 13.62 -20.77
C TYR A 113 -5.24 12.68 -19.90
N ARG A 114 -5.83 11.59 -19.40
CA ARG A 114 -5.15 10.66 -18.49
C ARG A 114 -4.03 9.88 -19.15
N GLN A 115 -4.12 9.58 -20.45
CA GLN A 115 -3.10 8.83 -21.17
C GLN A 115 -1.74 9.56 -21.18
N THR A 116 -1.72 10.89 -20.99
CA THR A 116 -0.48 11.69 -20.91
C THR A 116 0.09 11.81 -19.49
N THR A 117 -0.23 10.85 -18.61
CA THR A 117 0.22 10.83 -17.20
C THR A 117 0.87 9.49 -16.85
N ARG A 118 1.52 9.39 -15.68
CA ARG A 118 2.12 8.14 -15.18
C ARG A 118 1.16 6.95 -15.11
N ARG A 119 -0.14 7.22 -14.91
CA ARG A 119 -1.19 6.19 -14.81
C ARG A 119 -1.78 5.79 -16.17
N GLY A 120 -1.35 6.43 -17.25
CA GLY A 120 -1.88 6.21 -18.59
C GLY A 120 -0.84 5.82 -19.64
N SER A 121 0.45 6.02 -19.35
CA SER A 121 1.55 5.72 -20.26
C SER A 121 2.83 5.37 -19.50
N SER A 122 3.53 4.33 -19.96
CA SER A 122 4.82 3.95 -19.38
C SER A 122 5.96 4.92 -19.66
N LYS A 123 5.78 5.86 -20.59
CA LYS A 123 6.71 6.98 -20.78
C LYS A 123 6.84 7.82 -19.51
N PHE A 124 5.73 8.02 -18.80
CA PHE A 124 5.65 8.88 -17.62
C PHE A 124 5.69 8.12 -16.29
N MET A 125 5.78 6.79 -16.30
CA MET A 125 6.00 6.00 -15.09
C MET A 125 7.34 6.34 -14.43
N GLU A 126 7.34 6.33 -13.10
CA GLU A 126 8.53 6.42 -12.26
C GLU A 126 9.54 5.34 -12.66
N LYS A 127 10.78 5.75 -12.90
CA LYS A 127 11.83 4.80 -13.33
C LYS A 127 12.35 3.95 -12.18
N LYS A 128 12.25 4.48 -10.96
CA LYS A 128 12.53 3.78 -9.71
C LYS A 128 11.49 4.18 -8.68
N ILE A 129 11.05 3.23 -7.87
CA ILE A 129 10.19 3.50 -6.72
C ILE A 129 10.79 2.91 -5.46
N LEU A 130 10.54 3.57 -4.33
CA LEU A 130 10.91 3.05 -3.03
C LEU A 130 9.89 2.01 -2.57
N PHE A 131 10.38 0.82 -2.23
CA PHE A 131 9.56 -0.20 -1.60
C PHE A 131 9.49 0.04 -0.08
N THR A 132 8.29 0.28 0.44
CA THR A 132 8.02 0.57 1.85
C THR A 132 6.85 -0.26 2.38
N GLY A 133 6.69 -0.32 3.71
CA GLY A 133 5.59 -1.06 4.33
C GLY A 133 5.64 -2.53 3.93
N ILE A 134 4.52 -3.11 3.50
CA ILE A 134 4.45 -4.53 3.10
C ILE A 134 5.36 -4.91 1.91
N LEU A 135 5.82 -3.92 1.13
CA LEU A 135 6.77 -4.15 0.04
C LEU A 135 8.23 -4.05 0.48
N SER A 136 8.49 -3.57 1.71
CA SER A 136 9.85 -3.39 2.22
C SER A 136 10.55 -4.73 2.45
N ASP A 137 11.87 -4.72 2.27
CA ASP A 137 12.78 -5.81 2.63
C ASP A 137 13.28 -5.72 4.09
N LYS A 138 12.89 -4.66 4.82
CA LYS A 138 13.25 -4.43 6.23
C LYS A 138 12.22 -5.03 7.17
N ALA A 139 12.67 -5.91 8.07
CA ALA A 139 11.80 -6.60 9.03
C ALA A 139 11.05 -5.63 9.96
N GLU A 140 11.60 -4.44 10.23
CA GLU A 140 10.93 -3.43 11.07
C GLU A 140 9.68 -2.84 10.39
N GLN A 141 9.63 -2.85 9.05
CA GLN A 141 8.50 -2.36 8.26
C GLN A 141 7.61 -3.49 7.74
N ASN A 142 8.19 -4.67 7.53
CA ASN A 142 7.56 -5.86 6.97
C ASN A 142 7.97 -7.12 7.78
N PRO A 143 7.38 -7.32 8.97
CA PRO A 143 7.75 -8.40 9.90
C PRO A 143 7.35 -9.79 9.44
#